data_AF-A0A8S3XMB2-F1
#
_entry.id   AF-A0A8S3XMB2-F1
#
_cell.length_a   1.000
_cell.length_b   1.000
_cell.length_c   1.000
_cell.angle_alpha   90.00
_cell.angle_beta   90.00
_cell.angle_gamma   90.00
#
_symmetry.space_group_name_H-M   'P 1'
#
loop_
_entity.id
_entity.type
_entity.pdbx_description
1 polymer ?
#
loop_
_entity_poly.entity_id
_entity_poly.type
_entity_poly.pdbx_seq_one_letter_code
_entity_poly.pdbx_strand_id
1 'polypeptide(L)'
;MTLGTVDDQGRISAYPDYAWHDNQDLNCNGMTSVFRVAIDECNRLWVMDTGKIGAKQVCPPQVLAFDLSTDQLIYRHIVKETSYKPWSAFVTPVVDVRKNGGDCSDTFLYVADLRGFGFLVLDVTNDRTWRVTHRLAFPFPSRGTFTIDGESFDLMDGVLGMALSPLHTGKDRYLYFHALASTTENVVRTSILRNSSFIDDVNAQPQSMNVFPEERPNQSVAKAMDRNGILYFGLMDPPSIWCWNSETEFSPRNFHPVAVNQETLQFASGLKIVNNLKGEQELWVLTNSFQRMMTGSLSSNRVNFRIHAEEISVLMANSPCAVASKDRNHGHYANLISMKDDNHIMFRYGAVSYL
;
A
#
# COMPACT_ATOMS: atom_id res chain seq x y z
N MET A 1 -18.44 12.94 -8.14
CA MET A 1 -17.02 13.28 -7.92
C MET A 1 -16.37 12.16 -7.12
N THR A 2 -15.27 11.62 -7.61
CA THR A 2 -14.51 10.54 -6.95
C THR A 2 -13.10 10.91 -6.54
N LEU A 3 -12.56 12.02 -7.06
CA LEU A 3 -11.24 12.55 -6.74
C LEU A 3 -11.35 14.08 -6.64
N GLY A 4 -10.70 14.66 -5.64
CA GLY A 4 -10.76 16.09 -5.40
C GLY A 4 -9.68 16.57 -4.44
N THR A 5 -9.56 17.89 -4.35
CA THR A 5 -8.74 18.59 -3.36
C THR A 5 -9.62 19.05 -2.21
N VAL A 6 -9.03 19.17 -1.01
CA VAL A 6 -9.70 19.71 0.17
C VAL A 6 -8.98 20.98 0.60
N ASP A 7 -9.73 22.04 0.86
CA ASP A 7 -9.18 23.30 1.38
C ASP A 7 -9.14 23.34 2.91
N ASP A 8 -8.58 24.42 3.47
CA ASP A 8 -8.43 24.60 4.91
C ASP A 8 -9.78 24.69 5.66
N GLN A 9 -10.88 24.97 4.95
CA GLN A 9 -12.24 24.96 5.49
C GLN A 9 -12.93 23.59 5.35
N GLY A 10 -12.24 22.59 4.82
CA GLY A 10 -12.77 21.25 4.59
C GLY A 10 -13.71 21.14 3.39
N ARG A 11 -13.74 22.15 2.50
CA ARG A 11 -14.54 22.09 1.27
C ARG A 11 -13.78 21.29 0.21
N ILE A 12 -14.53 20.46 -0.52
CA ILE A 12 -13.96 19.57 -1.53
C ILE A 12 -14.28 20.10 -2.93
N SER A 13 -13.26 20.21 -3.77
CA SER A 13 -13.39 20.60 -5.19
C SER A 13 -12.92 19.45 -6.08
N ALA A 14 -13.61 19.25 -7.21
CA ALA A 14 -13.27 18.18 -8.15
C ALA A 14 -11.89 18.42 -8.76
N TYR A 15 -11.09 17.36 -8.84
CA TYR A 15 -9.78 17.39 -9.48
C TYR A 15 -9.79 16.57 -10.78
N PRO A 16 -9.13 17.03 -11.85
CA PRO A 16 -8.62 18.40 -12.02
C PRO A 16 -9.76 19.41 -12.20
N ASP A 17 -10.92 18.96 -12.67
CA ASP A 17 -12.15 19.71 -12.78
C ASP A 17 -13.37 18.76 -12.72
N TYR A 18 -14.58 19.31 -12.76
CA TYR A 18 -15.82 18.53 -12.69
C TYR A 18 -16.07 17.64 -13.92
N ALA A 19 -15.56 17.99 -15.11
CA ALA A 19 -15.83 17.24 -16.34
C ALA A 19 -15.26 15.81 -16.29
N TRP A 20 -14.19 15.60 -15.53
CA TRP A 20 -13.63 14.28 -15.24
C TRP A 20 -14.55 13.36 -14.42
N HIS A 21 -15.61 13.90 -13.82
CA HIS A 21 -16.53 13.18 -12.94
C HIS A 21 -17.95 13.11 -13.48
N ASP A 22 -18.25 13.77 -14.61
CA ASP A 22 -19.61 13.96 -15.12
C ASP A 22 -20.13 12.76 -15.94
N ASN A 23 -19.27 11.81 -16.31
CA ASN A 23 -19.59 10.71 -17.24
C ASN A 23 -19.40 9.31 -16.66
N GLN A 24 -19.57 9.15 -15.35
CA GLN A 24 -19.52 7.85 -14.69
C GLN A 24 -20.58 6.92 -15.30
N ASP A 25 -20.19 5.72 -15.76
CA ASP A 25 -21.06 4.73 -16.45
C ASP A 25 -21.53 5.08 -17.87
N LEU A 26 -21.03 6.17 -18.50
CA LEU A 26 -21.45 6.56 -19.86
C LEU A 26 -20.45 6.21 -20.96
N ASN A 27 -19.18 6.58 -20.79
CA ASN A 27 -18.15 6.42 -21.85
C ASN A 27 -16.76 6.01 -21.36
N CYS A 28 -16.57 5.86 -20.05
CA CYS A 28 -15.29 5.48 -19.42
C CYS A 28 -14.09 6.39 -19.75
N ASN A 29 -14.34 7.59 -20.29
CA ASN A 29 -13.29 8.57 -20.58
C ASN A 29 -12.91 9.40 -19.34
N GLY A 30 -13.82 9.53 -18.36
CA GLY A 30 -13.54 10.15 -17.06
C GLY A 30 -13.06 9.17 -15.99
N MET A 31 -13.16 9.57 -14.73
CA MET A 31 -12.88 8.73 -13.56
C MET A 31 -14.18 8.16 -12.97
N THR A 32 -14.21 6.85 -12.76
CA THR A 32 -15.37 6.14 -12.21
C THR A 32 -15.34 6.11 -10.69
N SER A 33 -14.29 5.53 -10.11
CA SER A 33 -14.16 5.30 -8.67
C SER A 33 -12.70 5.14 -8.26
N VAL A 34 -12.12 6.27 -7.84
CA VAL A 34 -10.76 6.41 -7.32
C VAL A 34 -10.73 6.08 -5.84
N PHE A 35 -9.95 5.06 -5.47
CA PHE A 35 -9.80 4.62 -4.08
C PHE A 35 -8.61 5.27 -3.38
N ARG A 36 -7.44 5.27 -4.02
CA ARG A 36 -6.22 5.90 -3.51
C ARG A 36 -5.39 6.46 -4.65
N VAL A 37 -4.54 7.41 -4.29
CA VAL A 37 -3.58 8.07 -5.18
C VAL A 37 -2.16 7.89 -4.66
N ALA A 38 -1.18 8.17 -5.51
CA ALA A 38 0.23 8.29 -5.13
C ALA A 38 0.84 9.48 -5.86
N ILE A 39 1.78 10.17 -5.20
CA ILE A 39 2.58 11.22 -5.81
C ILE A 39 4.02 10.71 -5.81
N ASP A 40 4.69 10.80 -6.96
CA ASP A 40 6.09 10.41 -7.07
C ASP A 40 7.04 11.61 -6.96
N GLU A 41 8.35 11.33 -6.93
CA GLU A 41 9.39 12.34 -6.84
C GLU A 41 9.58 13.19 -8.12
N CYS A 42 8.67 13.07 -9.08
CA CYS A 42 8.63 13.81 -10.34
C CYS A 42 7.39 14.71 -10.41
N ASN A 43 6.69 14.90 -9.29
CA ASN A 43 5.47 15.69 -9.17
C ASN A 43 4.34 15.19 -10.09
N ARG A 44 4.28 13.87 -10.31
CA ARG A 44 3.16 13.24 -11.03
C ARG A 44 2.18 12.65 -10.04
N LEU A 45 0.91 13.00 -10.17
CA LEU A 45 -0.19 12.39 -9.41
C LEU A 45 -0.68 11.15 -10.15
N TRP A 46 -0.42 9.99 -9.58
CA TRP A 46 -0.90 8.69 -10.04
C TRP A 46 -2.23 8.36 -9.38
N VAL A 47 -3.22 8.08 -10.21
CA VAL A 47 -4.61 7.82 -9.82
C VAL A 47 -4.98 6.40 -10.25
N MET A 48 -5.40 5.57 -9.29
CA MET A 48 -5.97 4.25 -9.57
C MET A 48 -7.49 4.34 -9.54
N ASP A 49 -8.10 4.25 -10.72
CA ASP A 49 -9.56 4.16 -10.89
C ASP A 49 -9.97 2.69 -11.03
N THR A 50 -10.76 2.21 -10.08
CA THR A 50 -11.23 0.82 -10.03
C THR A 50 -12.21 0.47 -11.15
N GLY A 51 -12.86 1.47 -11.77
CA GLY A 51 -13.94 1.25 -12.72
C GLY A 51 -15.21 0.67 -12.10
N LYS A 52 -15.33 0.63 -10.75
CA LYS A 52 -16.45 0.01 -10.04
C LYS A 52 -17.39 1.03 -9.40
N ILE A 53 -18.70 0.77 -9.51
CA ILE A 53 -19.73 1.45 -8.71
C ILE A 53 -20.38 0.38 -7.82
N GLY A 54 -20.14 0.47 -6.51
CA GLY A 54 -20.44 -0.62 -5.59
C GLY A 54 -19.71 -1.91 -6.02
N ALA A 55 -20.45 -3.00 -6.22
CA ALA A 55 -19.91 -4.27 -6.68
C ALA A 55 -19.85 -4.42 -8.22
N LYS A 56 -20.52 -3.55 -8.97
CA LYS A 56 -20.64 -3.63 -10.44
C LYS A 56 -19.39 -3.08 -11.10
N GLN A 57 -18.77 -3.86 -11.99
CA GLN A 57 -17.75 -3.36 -12.92
C GLN A 57 -18.46 -2.57 -14.03
N VAL A 58 -18.21 -1.27 -14.06
CA VAL A 58 -18.86 -0.31 -14.97
C VAL A 58 -17.92 0.08 -16.10
N CYS A 59 -16.65 0.33 -15.77
CA CYS A 59 -15.58 0.61 -16.73
C CYS A 59 -14.41 -0.33 -16.47
N PRO A 60 -13.53 -0.61 -17.45
CA PRO A 60 -12.26 -1.26 -17.16
C PRO A 60 -11.47 -0.46 -16.12
N PRO A 61 -10.73 -1.09 -15.18
CA PRO A 61 -9.83 -0.38 -14.30
C PRO A 61 -8.78 0.39 -15.11
N GLN A 62 -8.37 1.55 -14.63
CA GLN A 62 -7.37 2.38 -15.31
C GLN A 62 -6.43 3.08 -14.34
N VAL A 63 -5.20 3.29 -14.80
CA VAL A 63 -4.20 4.12 -14.14
C VAL A 63 -4.08 5.40 -14.93
N LEU A 64 -4.20 6.54 -14.25
CA LEU A 64 -3.97 7.86 -14.83
C LEU A 64 -2.77 8.51 -14.15
N ALA A 65 -2.00 9.30 -14.87
CA ALA A 65 -1.04 10.23 -14.28
C ALA A 65 -1.32 11.66 -14.72
N PHE A 66 -1.35 12.58 -13.77
CA PHE A 66 -1.48 14.01 -13.98
C PHE A 66 -0.19 14.71 -13.58
N ASP A 67 0.23 15.71 -14.36
CA ASP A 67 1.29 16.62 -13.94
C ASP A 67 0.73 17.63 -12.94
N LEU A 68 1.20 17.61 -11.70
CA LEU A 68 0.70 18.49 -10.64
C LEU A 68 1.03 19.97 -10.86
N SER A 69 1.93 20.30 -11.79
CA SER A 69 2.25 21.70 -12.12
C SER A 69 1.25 22.32 -13.10
N THR A 70 0.58 21.49 -13.91
CA THR A 70 -0.33 21.94 -14.98
C THR A 70 -1.74 21.36 -14.86
N ASP A 71 -1.94 20.41 -13.94
CA ASP A 71 -3.15 19.59 -13.77
C ASP A 71 -3.60 18.88 -15.05
N GLN A 72 -2.67 18.67 -15.99
CA GLN A 72 -2.94 17.98 -17.24
C GLN A 72 -2.68 16.48 -17.13
N LEU A 73 -3.52 15.69 -17.79
CA LEU A 73 -3.28 14.27 -17.98
C LEU A 73 -2.04 14.08 -18.86
N ILE A 74 -1.04 13.38 -18.34
CA ILE A 74 0.21 13.05 -19.06
C ILE A 74 0.35 11.56 -19.39
N TYR A 75 -0.47 10.71 -18.76
CA TYR A 75 -0.46 9.27 -19.01
C TYR A 75 -1.81 8.62 -18.69
N ARG A 76 -2.23 7.65 -19.49
CA ARG A 76 -3.39 6.78 -19.22
C ARG A 76 -3.07 5.36 -19.65
N HIS A 77 -3.30 4.41 -18.75
CA HIS A 77 -3.28 2.99 -19.05
C HIS A 77 -4.62 2.36 -18.68
N ILE A 78 -5.27 1.71 -19.65
CA ILE A 78 -6.49 0.94 -19.42
C ILE A 78 -6.09 -0.52 -19.23
N VAL A 79 -6.38 -1.08 -18.06
CA VAL A 79 -6.00 -2.45 -17.72
C VAL A 79 -6.81 -3.40 -18.59
N LYS A 80 -6.13 -4.31 -19.30
CA LYS A 80 -6.77 -5.33 -20.14
C LYS A 80 -7.49 -6.37 -19.28
N GLU A 81 -8.60 -6.90 -19.76
CA GLU A 81 -9.39 -7.94 -19.06
C GLU A 81 -8.56 -9.17 -18.67
N THR A 82 -7.52 -9.49 -19.43
CA THR A 82 -6.59 -10.59 -19.12
C THR A 82 -5.80 -10.39 -17.83
N SER A 83 -5.68 -9.15 -17.36
CA SER A 83 -4.87 -8.77 -16.19
C SER A 83 -5.69 -8.60 -14.90
N TYR A 84 -7.02 -8.83 -14.94
CA TYR A 84 -7.87 -8.78 -13.74
C TYR A 84 -8.99 -9.81 -13.75
N LYS A 85 -9.63 -10.01 -12.60
CA LYS A 85 -10.79 -10.90 -12.43
C LYS A 85 -12.05 -10.06 -12.26
N PRO A 86 -13.26 -10.60 -12.51
CA PRO A 86 -14.51 -9.83 -12.29
C PRO A 86 -14.64 -9.26 -10.87
N TRP A 87 -14.12 -9.99 -9.87
CA TRP A 87 -14.12 -9.55 -8.48
C TRP A 87 -12.92 -8.69 -8.10
N SER A 88 -11.91 -8.48 -8.95
CA SER A 88 -10.74 -7.66 -8.65
C SER A 88 -11.13 -6.24 -8.21
N ALA A 89 -10.37 -5.67 -7.28
CA ALA A 89 -10.54 -4.30 -6.81
C ALA A 89 -9.14 -3.70 -6.56
N PHE A 90 -8.63 -2.96 -7.55
CA PHE A 90 -7.32 -2.34 -7.50
C PHE A 90 -7.37 -1.05 -6.70
N VAL A 91 -6.84 -1.05 -5.47
CA VAL A 91 -7.11 0.04 -4.51
C VAL A 91 -5.88 0.84 -4.09
N THR A 92 -4.70 0.23 -3.97
CA THR A 92 -3.51 0.90 -3.43
C THR A 92 -2.40 0.92 -4.46
N PRO A 93 -2.16 2.05 -5.15
CA PRO A 93 -1.00 2.22 -6.02
C PRO A 93 0.24 2.60 -5.20
N VAL A 94 1.38 2.03 -5.57
CA VAL A 94 2.73 2.40 -5.11
C VAL A 94 3.62 2.56 -6.33
N VAL A 95 4.31 3.69 -6.45
CA VAL A 95 5.08 4.08 -7.63
C VAL A 95 6.57 3.88 -7.35
N ASP A 96 7.23 3.05 -8.15
CA ASP A 96 8.68 2.83 -8.14
C ASP A 96 9.31 3.56 -9.33
N VAL A 97 9.85 4.74 -9.09
CA VAL A 97 10.65 5.49 -10.07
C VAL A 97 12.13 5.23 -9.79
N ARG A 98 12.88 4.90 -10.85
CA ARG A 98 14.33 4.70 -10.78
C ARG A 98 15.02 5.72 -11.69
N LYS A 99 15.39 6.86 -11.13
CA LYS A 99 16.00 7.96 -11.89
C LYS A 99 17.34 7.55 -12.50
N ASN A 100 17.40 7.50 -13.83
CA ASN A 100 18.64 7.39 -14.59
C ASN A 100 18.94 8.77 -15.21
N GLY A 101 19.90 9.51 -14.64
CA GLY A 101 20.25 10.84 -15.15
C GLY A 101 19.18 11.93 -14.97
N GLY A 102 18.24 11.74 -14.04
CA GLY A 102 17.17 12.70 -13.74
C GLY A 102 15.85 12.48 -14.48
N ASP A 103 15.81 11.56 -15.45
CA ASP A 103 14.59 11.16 -16.14
C ASP A 103 13.74 10.22 -15.26
N CYS A 104 12.41 10.35 -15.37
CA CYS A 104 11.40 9.57 -14.65
C CYS A 104 10.72 8.52 -15.54
N SER A 105 11.37 8.12 -16.65
CA SER A 105 10.85 7.14 -17.60
C SER A 105 10.86 5.71 -17.07
N ASP A 106 11.88 5.28 -16.33
CA ASP A 106 11.90 3.98 -15.63
C ASP A 106 10.97 4.06 -14.41
N THR A 107 9.67 3.88 -14.68
CA THR A 107 8.60 3.90 -13.69
C THR A 107 7.83 2.60 -13.75
N PHE A 108 7.67 2.00 -12.59
CA PHE A 108 6.76 0.88 -12.37
C PHE A 108 5.70 1.26 -11.36
N LEU A 109 4.49 0.73 -11.51
CA LEU A 109 3.47 0.79 -10.47
C LEU A 109 3.14 -0.62 -9.98
N TYR A 110 3.03 -0.75 -8.67
CA TYR A 110 2.50 -1.92 -8.00
C TYR A 110 1.15 -1.54 -7.40
N VAL A 111 0.09 -2.24 -7.81
CA VAL A 111 -1.27 -1.95 -7.33
C VAL A 111 -1.84 -3.16 -6.63
N ALA A 112 -2.26 -2.98 -5.37
CA ALA A 112 -2.88 -4.03 -4.59
C ALA A 112 -4.29 -4.35 -5.12
N ASP A 113 -4.52 -5.61 -5.46
CA ASP A 113 -5.83 -6.15 -5.79
C ASP A 113 -6.49 -6.75 -4.54
N LEU A 114 -7.27 -5.92 -3.88
CA LEU A 114 -7.87 -6.20 -2.57
C LEU A 114 -8.74 -7.45 -2.55
N ARG A 115 -9.51 -7.65 -3.62
CA ARG A 115 -10.52 -8.71 -3.73
C ARG A 115 -10.07 -9.87 -4.61
N GLY A 116 -9.14 -9.64 -5.53
CA GLY A 116 -8.52 -10.70 -6.31
C GLY A 116 -7.28 -11.34 -5.66
N PHE A 117 -6.82 -10.80 -4.52
CA PHE A 117 -5.73 -11.35 -3.70
C PHE A 117 -4.40 -11.45 -4.47
N GLY A 118 -3.98 -10.33 -5.05
CA GLY A 118 -2.74 -10.26 -5.82
C GLY A 118 -2.34 -8.83 -6.13
N PHE A 119 -1.46 -8.67 -7.10
CA PHE A 119 -0.94 -7.38 -7.52
C PHE A 119 -1.15 -7.20 -9.02
N LEU A 120 -1.45 -5.98 -9.43
CA LEU A 120 -1.18 -5.52 -10.79
C LEU A 120 0.20 -4.89 -10.79
N VAL A 121 1.03 -5.29 -11.74
CA VAL A 121 2.28 -4.60 -12.05
C VAL A 121 2.10 -3.89 -13.37
N LEU A 122 2.41 -2.59 -13.41
CA LEU A 122 2.41 -1.77 -14.61
C LEU A 122 3.84 -1.33 -14.90
N ASP A 123 4.33 -1.69 -16.08
CA ASP A 123 5.56 -1.20 -16.69
C ASP A 123 5.18 0.01 -17.57
N VAL A 124 5.45 1.23 -17.06
CA VAL A 124 5.01 2.48 -17.72
C VAL A 124 5.75 2.69 -19.03
N THR A 125 7.05 2.35 -19.07
CA THR A 125 7.88 2.54 -20.27
C THR A 125 7.37 1.71 -21.45
N ASN A 126 6.94 0.48 -21.18
CA ASN A 126 6.46 -0.44 -22.22
C ASN A 126 4.92 -0.52 -22.31
N ASP A 127 4.20 0.33 -21.58
CA ASP A 127 2.73 0.40 -21.52
C ASP A 127 2.05 -0.97 -21.40
N ARG A 128 2.53 -1.80 -20.46
CA ARG A 128 2.04 -3.17 -20.29
C ARG A 128 1.83 -3.53 -18.83
N THR A 129 0.84 -4.40 -18.59
CA THR A 129 0.53 -4.91 -17.27
C THR A 129 0.57 -6.42 -17.19
N TRP A 130 0.88 -6.92 -16.01
CA TRP A 130 0.67 -8.32 -15.64
C TRP A 130 0.14 -8.43 -14.23
N ARG A 131 -0.44 -9.59 -13.95
CA ARG A 131 -0.91 -9.95 -12.63
C ARG A 131 0.13 -10.80 -11.93
N VAL A 132 0.41 -10.50 -10.67
CA VAL A 132 1.19 -11.37 -9.79
C VAL A 132 0.27 -11.89 -8.70
N THR A 133 0.28 -13.20 -8.49
CA THR A 133 -0.46 -13.86 -7.41
C THR A 133 0.51 -14.61 -6.51
N HIS A 134 0.28 -14.53 -5.20
CA HIS A 134 1.08 -15.24 -4.22
C HIS A 134 0.24 -15.51 -2.97
N ARG A 135 0.47 -16.62 -2.28
CA ARG A 135 -0.28 -17.00 -1.07
C ARG A 135 -0.29 -15.92 0.02
N LEU A 136 0.77 -15.12 0.11
CA LEU A 136 0.90 -14.03 1.10
C LEU A 136 0.01 -12.81 0.80
N ALA A 137 -0.63 -12.77 -0.37
CA ALA A 137 -1.61 -11.73 -0.72
C ALA A 137 -3.04 -12.08 -0.28
N PHE A 138 -3.28 -13.29 0.23
CA PHE A 138 -4.60 -13.76 0.66
C PHE A 138 -4.92 -13.32 2.10
N PRO A 139 -6.20 -13.11 2.42
CA PRO A 139 -6.64 -12.88 3.79
C PRO A 139 -6.47 -14.14 4.66
N PHE A 140 -6.19 -13.94 5.94
CA PHE A 140 -6.11 -14.99 6.94
C PHE A 140 -7.45 -15.08 7.71
N PRO A 141 -8.20 -16.20 7.63
CA PRO A 141 -9.53 -16.30 8.23
C PRO A 141 -9.58 -15.99 9.73
N SER A 142 -8.56 -16.37 10.48
CA SER A 142 -8.46 -16.08 11.93
C SER A 142 -8.26 -14.59 12.26
N ARG A 143 -8.03 -13.75 11.24
CA ARG A 143 -7.80 -12.30 11.34
C ARG A 143 -8.85 -11.51 10.53
N GLY A 144 -9.98 -12.13 10.18
CA GLY A 144 -11.06 -11.50 9.41
C GLY A 144 -11.96 -10.58 10.21
N THR A 145 -11.97 -10.69 11.54
CA THR A 145 -12.77 -9.83 12.43
C THR A 145 -11.93 -8.66 12.91
N PHE A 146 -12.50 -7.46 12.80
CA PHE A 146 -11.89 -6.21 13.25
C PHE A 146 -12.72 -5.63 14.38
N THR A 147 -12.04 -5.08 15.39
CA THR A 147 -12.67 -4.36 16.49
C THR A 147 -12.01 -3.00 16.64
N ILE A 148 -12.81 -1.94 16.58
CA ILE A 148 -12.34 -0.56 16.71
C ILE A 148 -13.35 0.18 17.57
N ASP A 149 -12.90 0.78 18.67
CA ASP A 149 -13.76 1.59 19.54
C ASP A 149 -15.03 0.84 20.01
N GLY A 150 -14.88 -0.45 20.34
CA GLY A 150 -15.96 -1.32 20.82
C GLY A 150 -16.92 -1.86 19.75
N GLU A 151 -16.74 -1.51 18.48
CA GLU A 151 -17.55 -2.02 17.37
C GLU A 151 -16.79 -3.04 16.54
N SER A 152 -17.46 -4.16 16.22
CA SER A 152 -16.86 -5.27 15.48
C SER A 152 -17.55 -5.53 14.15
N PHE A 153 -16.76 -5.88 13.13
CA PHE A 153 -17.24 -6.26 11.81
C PHE A 153 -16.26 -7.24 11.16
N ASP A 154 -16.75 -8.03 10.20
CA ASP A 154 -15.95 -8.98 9.44
C ASP A 154 -15.61 -8.43 8.05
N LEU A 155 -14.35 -8.59 7.64
CA LEU A 155 -13.88 -8.16 6.32
C LEU A 155 -12.71 -9.03 5.82
N MET A 156 -12.99 -9.96 4.91
CA MET A 156 -12.00 -10.90 4.36
C MET A 156 -11.25 -10.33 3.15
N ASP A 157 -10.59 -9.19 3.35
CA ASP A 157 -9.86 -8.49 2.30
C ASP A 157 -8.37 -8.87 2.28
N GLY A 158 -7.85 -9.09 1.07
CA GLY A 158 -6.46 -9.49 0.82
C GLY A 158 -5.49 -8.32 0.87
N VAL A 159 -4.42 -8.40 0.07
CA VAL A 159 -3.36 -7.39 0.03
C VAL A 159 -3.91 -5.97 -0.11
N LEU A 160 -3.44 -5.06 0.75
CA LEU A 160 -3.89 -3.67 0.78
C LEU A 160 -2.76 -2.72 1.13
N GLY A 161 -2.09 -2.94 2.25
CA GLY A 161 -1.03 -2.06 2.75
C GLY A 161 0.28 -2.37 2.06
N MET A 162 0.84 -1.39 1.34
CA MET A 162 2.11 -1.52 0.60
C MET A 162 3.00 -0.30 0.81
N ALA A 163 4.32 -0.51 0.96
CA ALA A 163 5.31 0.56 1.04
C ALA A 163 6.64 0.11 0.42
N LEU A 164 7.29 1.00 -0.31
CA LEU A 164 8.63 0.76 -0.85
C LEU A 164 9.71 1.17 0.15
N SER A 165 10.81 0.42 0.19
CA SER A 165 12.03 0.86 0.86
C SER A 165 12.62 2.11 0.19
N PRO A 166 13.49 2.87 0.87
CA PRO A 166 14.32 3.86 0.20
C PRO A 166 15.13 3.23 -0.93
N LEU A 167 15.26 3.96 -2.03
CA LEU A 167 16.11 3.56 -3.14
C LEU A 167 17.58 3.81 -2.78
N HIS A 168 18.42 2.79 -2.91
CA HIS A 168 19.85 2.88 -2.65
C HIS A 168 20.62 2.47 -3.90
N THR A 169 21.64 3.25 -4.28
CA THR A 169 22.46 2.96 -5.46
C THR A 169 23.09 1.57 -5.36
N GLY A 170 22.95 0.76 -6.42
CA GLY A 170 23.52 -0.58 -6.52
C GLY A 170 22.82 -1.65 -5.66
N LYS A 171 21.73 -1.32 -4.98
CA LYS A 171 20.89 -2.28 -4.26
C LYS A 171 19.51 -2.35 -4.92
N ASP A 172 18.88 -3.52 -4.83
CA ASP A 172 17.47 -3.60 -5.21
C ASP A 172 16.57 -2.93 -4.17
N ARG A 173 15.37 -2.55 -4.60
CA ARG A 173 14.35 -1.93 -3.75
C ARG A 173 13.37 -2.99 -3.25
N TYR A 174 12.95 -2.89 -2.00
CA TYR A 174 11.98 -3.81 -1.42
C TYR A 174 10.59 -3.23 -1.44
N LEU A 175 9.59 -4.08 -1.71
CA LEU A 175 8.19 -3.80 -1.45
C LEU A 175 7.77 -4.56 -0.21
N TYR A 176 7.40 -3.83 0.84
CA TYR A 176 6.75 -4.37 2.03
C TYR A 176 5.25 -4.41 1.78
N PHE A 177 4.58 -5.54 2.05
CA PHE A 177 3.14 -5.70 1.80
C PHE A 177 2.44 -6.60 2.83
N HIS A 178 1.15 -6.35 3.05
CA HIS A 178 0.31 -7.24 3.87
C HIS A 178 -1.14 -7.24 3.40
N ALA A 179 -1.85 -8.33 3.68
CA ALA A 179 -3.30 -8.39 3.57
C ALA A 179 -3.98 -7.63 4.70
N LEU A 180 -5.18 -7.08 4.42
CA LEU A 180 -5.96 -6.34 5.41
C LEU A 180 -6.38 -7.27 6.56
N ALA A 181 -6.94 -8.44 6.22
CA ALA A 181 -7.23 -9.50 7.20
C ALA A 181 -5.96 -10.32 7.51
N SER A 182 -4.92 -9.66 8.00
CA SER A 182 -3.68 -10.31 8.45
C SER A 182 -2.92 -9.46 9.46
N THR A 183 -2.16 -10.14 10.31
CA THR A 183 -1.17 -9.56 11.24
C THR A 183 0.26 -9.71 10.74
N THR A 184 0.48 -10.49 9.68
CA THR A 184 1.81 -10.70 9.08
C THR A 184 2.26 -9.49 8.27
N GLU A 185 3.58 -9.32 8.17
CA GLU A 185 4.21 -8.41 7.22
C GLU A 185 5.06 -9.25 6.26
N ASN A 186 5.09 -8.85 5.00
CA ASN A 186 5.76 -9.60 3.94
C ASN A 186 6.65 -8.67 3.13
N VAL A 187 7.64 -9.24 2.45
CA VAL A 187 8.63 -8.48 1.69
C VAL A 187 8.98 -9.20 0.40
N VAL A 188 9.15 -8.43 -0.67
CA VAL A 188 9.61 -8.92 -1.97
C VAL A 188 10.57 -7.93 -2.60
N ARG A 189 11.57 -8.44 -3.32
CA ARG A 189 12.46 -7.67 -4.17
C ARG A 189 11.67 -7.14 -5.38
N THR A 190 11.71 -5.84 -5.62
CA THR A 190 11.00 -5.25 -6.78
C THR A 190 11.55 -5.75 -8.11
N SER A 191 12.82 -6.18 -8.19
CA SER A 191 13.37 -6.83 -9.39
C SER A 191 12.59 -8.09 -9.79
N ILE A 192 12.00 -8.79 -8.81
CA ILE A 192 11.17 -9.97 -9.05
C ILE A 192 9.84 -9.54 -9.67
N LEU A 193 9.16 -8.57 -9.06
CA LEU A 193 7.87 -8.08 -9.55
C LEU A 193 7.97 -7.48 -10.95
N ARG A 194 9.11 -6.87 -11.28
CA ARG A 194 9.42 -6.29 -12.61
C ARG A 194 9.69 -7.33 -13.69
N ASN A 195 9.83 -8.61 -13.33
CA ASN A 195 10.07 -9.68 -14.30
C ASN A 195 8.80 -9.96 -15.12
N SER A 196 8.91 -9.87 -16.44
CA SER A 196 7.79 -10.10 -17.34
C SER A 196 7.37 -11.57 -17.47
N SER A 197 8.10 -12.53 -16.87
CA SER A 197 7.68 -13.94 -16.83
C SER A 197 6.30 -14.15 -16.21
N PHE A 198 5.86 -13.22 -15.35
CA PHE A 198 4.52 -13.22 -14.76
C PHE A 198 3.39 -12.97 -15.76
N ILE A 199 3.71 -12.53 -16.99
CA ILE A 199 2.74 -12.46 -18.09
C ILE A 199 2.26 -13.86 -18.48
N ASP A 200 3.18 -14.83 -18.51
CA ASP A 200 2.88 -16.21 -18.93
C ASP A 200 2.34 -17.06 -17.76
N ASP A 201 2.86 -16.85 -16.55
CA ASP A 201 2.39 -17.50 -15.32
C ASP A 201 2.32 -16.51 -14.16
N VAL A 202 1.10 -16.21 -13.70
CA VAL A 202 0.84 -15.29 -12.59
C VAL A 202 1.50 -15.70 -11.27
N ASN A 203 1.97 -16.94 -11.15
CA ASN A 203 2.70 -17.48 -10.00
C ASN A 203 4.10 -18.02 -10.40
N ALA A 204 4.72 -17.46 -11.44
CA ALA A 204 6.00 -17.92 -12.00
C ALA A 204 7.15 -18.08 -10.99
N GLN A 205 7.11 -17.36 -9.85
CA GLN A 205 8.12 -17.46 -8.80
C GLN A 205 7.47 -17.64 -7.41
N PRO A 206 6.97 -18.84 -7.08
CA PRO A 206 6.14 -19.07 -5.89
C PRO A 206 6.91 -19.03 -4.55
N GLN A 207 8.24 -18.95 -4.57
CA GLN A 207 9.09 -18.84 -3.37
C GLN A 207 9.79 -17.47 -3.28
N SER A 208 9.41 -16.52 -4.13
CA SER A 208 10.11 -15.24 -4.24
C SER A 208 9.71 -14.19 -3.20
N MET A 209 8.57 -14.39 -2.54
CA MET A 209 8.05 -13.46 -1.54
C MET A 209 8.13 -14.08 -0.15
N ASN A 210 8.58 -13.25 0.78
CA ASN A 210 8.98 -13.67 2.09
C ASN A 210 8.06 -13.10 3.15
N VAL A 211 7.82 -13.87 4.22
CA VAL A 211 7.04 -13.44 5.39
C VAL A 211 8.00 -13.21 6.55
N PHE A 212 7.79 -12.14 7.32
CA PHE A 212 8.52 -11.94 8.57
C PHE A 212 8.10 -12.98 9.62
N PRO A 213 9.03 -13.47 10.46
CA PRO A 213 8.75 -14.55 11.40
C PRO A 213 7.80 -14.12 12.54
N GLU A 214 7.80 -12.84 12.92
CA GLU A 214 6.89 -12.28 13.92
C GLU A 214 5.81 -11.43 13.27
N GLU A 215 4.73 -11.21 14.02
CA GLU A 215 3.53 -10.52 13.55
C GLU A 215 3.29 -9.20 14.31
N ARG A 216 2.51 -8.31 13.72
CA ARG A 216 1.94 -7.18 14.45
C ARG A 216 0.93 -7.66 15.51
N PRO A 217 0.69 -6.87 16.56
CA PRO A 217 -0.33 -7.19 17.58
C PRO A 217 -1.75 -7.34 17.01
N ASN A 218 -2.10 -6.55 15.99
CA ASN A 218 -3.37 -6.62 15.28
C ASN A 218 -3.22 -6.12 13.82
N GLN A 219 -4.33 -6.10 13.09
CA GLN A 219 -4.37 -5.78 11.67
C GLN A 219 -3.99 -4.33 11.39
N SER A 220 -3.51 -4.08 10.17
CA SER A 220 -3.14 -2.75 9.70
C SER A 220 -3.72 -2.50 8.31
N VAL A 221 -4.07 -1.24 8.04
CA VAL A 221 -4.64 -0.82 6.75
C VAL A 221 -3.53 -0.21 5.89
N ALA A 222 -3.19 1.04 6.14
CA ALA A 222 -2.20 1.75 5.37
C ALA A 222 -0.84 1.78 6.08
N LYS A 223 0.21 1.87 5.27
CA LYS A 223 1.58 2.07 5.72
C LYS A 223 2.34 2.92 4.73
N ALA A 224 3.39 3.57 5.23
CA ALA A 224 4.31 4.36 4.42
C ALA A 224 5.72 4.26 5.03
N MET A 225 6.76 4.40 4.22
CA MET A 225 8.15 4.38 4.69
C MET A 225 8.82 5.70 4.34
N ASP A 226 9.59 6.25 5.28
CA ASP A 226 10.35 7.48 5.06
C ASP A 226 11.68 7.21 4.33
N ARG A 227 12.46 8.27 4.08
CA ARG A 227 13.75 8.14 3.39
C ARG A 227 14.83 7.45 4.22
N ASN A 228 14.64 7.35 5.54
CA ASN A 228 15.56 6.71 6.47
C ASN A 228 15.24 5.23 6.68
N GLY A 229 14.19 4.71 6.03
CA GLY A 229 13.80 3.31 6.16
C GLY A 229 12.94 3.03 7.40
N ILE A 230 12.34 4.06 8.00
CA ILE A 230 11.36 3.92 9.09
C ILE A 230 9.98 3.69 8.47
N LEU A 231 9.39 2.54 8.74
CA LEU A 231 8.04 2.17 8.33
C LEU A 231 7.03 2.64 9.37
N TYR A 232 6.01 3.37 8.94
CA TYR A 232 4.87 3.80 9.74
C TYR A 232 3.64 3.00 9.35
N PHE A 233 2.87 2.53 10.33
CA PHE A 233 1.66 1.75 10.11
C PHE A 233 0.62 2.01 11.21
N GLY A 234 -0.65 1.96 10.86
CA GLY A 234 -1.75 2.10 11.82
C GLY A 234 -2.15 0.77 12.45
N LEU A 235 -2.40 0.75 13.75
CA LEU A 235 -3.03 -0.36 14.48
C LEU A 235 -4.47 0.00 14.86
N MET A 236 -5.30 -1.02 14.98
CA MET A 236 -6.74 -0.87 15.18
C MET A 236 -7.18 -0.86 16.64
N ASP A 237 -6.47 -1.61 17.50
CA ASP A 237 -6.83 -1.74 18.92
C ASP A 237 -5.60 -1.77 19.85
N PRO A 238 -5.40 -0.76 20.72
CA PRO A 238 -6.08 0.54 20.66
C PRO A 238 -5.73 1.29 19.36
N PRO A 239 -6.63 2.15 18.83
CA PRO A 239 -6.35 2.94 17.64
C PRO A 239 -5.09 3.80 17.80
N SER A 240 -4.11 3.56 16.92
CA SER A 240 -2.78 4.15 17.07
C SER A 240 -1.95 4.12 15.77
N ILE A 241 -0.92 4.96 15.70
CA ILE A 241 0.11 4.94 14.67
C ILE A 241 1.42 4.50 15.32
N TRP A 242 2.08 3.53 14.71
CA TRP A 242 3.34 2.94 15.18
C TRP A 242 4.42 3.06 14.11
N CYS A 243 5.67 2.97 14.53
CA CYS A 243 6.83 2.93 13.66
C CYS A 243 7.67 1.67 13.90
N TRP A 244 8.43 1.30 12.87
CA TRP A 244 9.45 0.26 12.90
C TRP A 244 10.64 0.68 12.03
N ASN A 245 11.86 0.55 12.55
CA ASN A 245 13.06 0.79 11.76
C ASN A 245 13.43 -0.49 10.97
N SER A 246 13.46 -0.41 9.64
CA SER A 246 13.75 -1.58 8.78
C SER A 246 15.19 -2.13 8.91
N GLU A 247 16.07 -1.46 9.64
CA GLU A 247 17.40 -1.95 10.00
C GLU A 247 17.39 -2.85 11.24
N THR A 248 16.28 -2.93 11.99
CA THR A 248 16.14 -3.82 13.15
C THR A 248 15.33 -5.06 12.78
N GLU A 249 15.31 -6.05 13.66
CA GLU A 249 14.42 -7.21 13.52
C GLU A 249 12.95 -6.76 13.49
N PHE A 250 12.14 -7.35 12.60
CA PHE A 250 10.70 -7.15 12.60
C PHE A 250 10.09 -7.95 13.75
N SER A 251 9.91 -7.27 14.90
CA SER A 251 9.45 -7.87 16.15
C SER A 251 8.70 -6.81 16.97
N PRO A 252 7.67 -7.18 17.77
CA PRO A 252 7.01 -6.27 18.69
C PRO A 252 7.95 -5.50 19.62
N ARG A 253 9.15 -6.02 19.90
CA ARG A 253 10.18 -5.32 20.71
C ARG A 253 10.73 -4.06 20.05
N ASN A 254 10.68 -3.99 18.73
CA ASN A 254 11.19 -2.87 17.91
C ASN A 254 10.05 -2.04 17.29
N PHE A 255 8.80 -2.31 17.67
CA PHE A 255 7.66 -1.48 17.29
C PHE A 255 7.43 -0.45 18.38
N HIS A 256 7.39 0.82 18.00
CA HIS A 256 7.20 1.90 18.97
C HIS A 256 6.02 2.78 18.56
N PRO A 257 5.17 3.19 19.52
CA PRO A 257 4.06 4.08 19.22
C PRO A 257 4.57 5.46 18.82
N VAL A 258 3.99 6.02 17.77
CA VAL A 258 4.16 7.42 17.36
C VAL A 258 3.03 8.25 17.97
N ALA A 259 1.80 7.76 17.90
CA ALA A 259 0.63 8.39 18.49
C ALA A 259 -0.43 7.35 18.86
N VAL A 260 -1.13 7.56 19.98
CA VAL A 260 -2.22 6.69 20.45
C VAL A 260 -3.39 7.58 20.84
N ASN A 261 -4.55 7.38 20.22
CA ASN A 261 -5.74 8.13 20.57
C ASN A 261 -7.00 7.41 20.06
N GLN A 262 -7.83 6.96 21.00
CA GLN A 262 -9.02 6.16 20.70
C GLN A 262 -10.08 6.90 19.86
N GLU A 263 -10.15 8.23 19.93
CA GLU A 263 -11.15 9.01 19.19
C GLU A 263 -10.66 9.43 17.81
N THR A 264 -9.43 9.91 17.73
CA THR A 264 -8.93 10.63 16.53
C THR A 264 -8.19 9.72 15.55
N LEU A 265 -7.66 8.57 16.01
CA LEU A 265 -6.85 7.65 15.20
C LEU A 265 -7.60 6.37 14.80
N GLN A 266 -8.92 6.36 14.89
CA GLN A 266 -9.77 5.25 14.43
C GLN A 266 -9.52 4.96 12.94
N PHE A 267 -9.34 3.69 12.59
CA PHE A 267 -9.14 3.18 11.22
C PHE A 267 -8.26 4.11 10.35
N ALA A 268 -6.94 4.04 10.52
CA ALA A 268 -5.96 4.78 9.72
C ALA A 268 -5.92 4.29 8.26
N SER A 269 -6.89 4.74 7.47
CA SER A 269 -7.20 4.30 6.11
C SER A 269 -6.17 4.67 5.03
N GLY A 270 -5.35 5.69 5.30
CA GLY A 270 -4.31 6.19 4.41
C GLY A 270 -3.14 6.78 5.19
N LEU A 271 -1.92 6.38 4.84
CA LEU A 271 -0.68 6.94 5.35
C LEU A 271 0.17 7.34 4.13
N LYS A 272 0.78 8.52 4.17
CA LYS A 272 1.70 9.02 3.14
C LYS A 272 2.88 9.71 3.80
N ILE A 273 4.06 9.50 3.23
CA ILE A 273 5.20 10.38 3.47
C ILE A 273 5.32 11.31 2.27
N VAL A 274 5.27 12.61 2.50
CA VAL A 274 5.40 13.64 1.46
C VAL A 274 6.48 14.64 1.87
N ASN A 275 7.10 15.29 0.90
CA ASN A 275 7.98 16.42 1.18
C ASN A 275 7.15 17.69 1.16
N ASN A 276 7.28 18.52 2.19
CA ASN A 276 6.69 19.85 2.20
C ASN A 276 7.47 20.81 1.29
N LEU A 277 7.02 22.07 1.21
CA LEU A 277 7.65 23.10 0.37
C LEU A 277 9.11 23.41 0.74
N LYS A 278 9.56 23.04 1.95
CA LYS A 278 10.95 23.18 2.40
C LYS A 278 11.80 21.93 2.12
N GLY A 279 11.20 20.87 1.59
CA GLY A 279 11.86 19.59 1.32
C GLY A 279 11.96 18.65 2.53
N GLU A 280 11.29 18.98 3.63
CA GLU A 280 11.23 18.19 4.86
C GLU A 280 10.11 17.14 4.73
N GLN A 281 10.33 15.93 5.27
CA GLN A 281 9.32 14.88 5.22
C GLN A 281 8.26 15.07 6.31
N GLU A 282 7.00 14.97 5.90
CA GLU A 282 5.83 14.94 6.78
C GLU A 282 5.12 13.60 6.67
N LEU A 283 4.64 13.10 7.81
CA LEU A 283 3.72 11.97 7.85
C LEU A 283 2.29 12.50 7.82
N TRP A 284 1.56 12.15 6.75
CA TRP A 284 0.15 12.45 6.59
C TRP A 284 -0.69 11.21 6.84
N VAL A 285 -1.73 11.33 7.67
CA VAL A 285 -2.59 10.22 8.09
C VAL A 285 -4.06 10.59 7.89
N LEU A 286 -4.79 9.79 7.12
CA LEU A 286 -6.25 9.87 6.98
C LEU A 286 -6.89 8.82 7.88
N THR A 287 -7.63 9.26 8.89
CA THR A 287 -8.40 8.40 9.80
C THR A 287 -9.88 8.60 9.59
N ASN A 288 -10.66 7.53 9.77
CA ASN A 288 -12.11 7.62 9.65
C ASN A 288 -12.84 6.60 10.53
N SER A 289 -14.15 6.79 10.68
CA SER A 289 -15.01 5.87 11.44
C SER A 289 -15.52 4.70 10.59
N PHE A 290 -14.64 3.99 9.89
CA PHE A 290 -15.01 2.89 8.98
C PHE A 290 -15.86 1.81 9.66
N GLN A 291 -15.53 1.44 10.89
CA GLN A 291 -16.30 0.47 11.67
C GLN A 291 -17.77 0.87 11.80
N ARG A 292 -18.06 2.18 11.93
CA ARG A 292 -19.42 2.72 12.04
C ARG A 292 -20.15 2.71 10.71
N MET A 293 -19.43 2.83 9.60
CA MET A 293 -20.01 2.60 8.27
C MET A 293 -20.44 1.13 8.16
N MET A 294 -19.55 0.20 8.54
CA MET A 294 -19.78 -1.25 8.44
C MET A 294 -20.94 -1.74 9.32
N THR A 295 -21.10 -1.18 10.52
CA THR A 295 -22.17 -1.54 11.46
C THR A 295 -23.45 -0.72 11.28
N GLY A 296 -23.43 0.31 10.41
CA GLY A 296 -24.57 1.21 10.20
C GLY A 296 -24.78 2.23 11.33
N SER A 297 -23.79 2.45 12.20
CA SER A 297 -23.85 3.38 13.34
C SER A 297 -23.27 4.78 13.05
N LEU A 298 -22.89 5.07 11.81
CA LEU A 298 -22.30 6.36 11.39
C LEU A 298 -23.29 7.52 11.62
N SER A 299 -22.82 8.62 12.22
CA SER A 299 -23.66 9.77 12.55
C SER A 299 -22.98 11.09 12.16
N SER A 300 -23.73 12.01 11.55
CA SER A 300 -23.25 13.35 11.21
C SER A 300 -23.06 14.28 12.41
N ASN A 301 -23.49 13.88 13.61
CA ASN A 301 -23.38 14.69 14.82
C ASN A 301 -21.97 14.66 15.45
N ARG A 302 -21.01 14.00 14.79
CA ARG A 302 -19.61 13.89 15.22
C ARG A 302 -18.66 13.97 14.04
N VAL A 303 -17.40 14.23 14.33
CA VAL A 303 -16.33 14.17 13.32
C VAL A 303 -15.99 12.72 13.00
N ASN A 304 -16.27 12.31 11.75
CA ASN A 304 -16.04 10.93 11.27
C ASN A 304 -14.79 10.76 10.40
N PHE A 305 -14.22 11.86 9.88
CA PHE A 305 -13.08 11.85 8.98
C PHE A 305 -12.07 12.90 9.45
N ARG A 306 -10.78 12.57 9.49
CA ARG A 306 -9.72 13.47 9.92
C ARG A 306 -8.48 13.27 9.06
N ILE A 307 -7.80 14.38 8.77
CA ILE A 307 -6.46 14.37 8.19
C ILE A 307 -5.51 14.93 9.25
N HIS A 308 -4.46 14.18 9.56
CA HIS A 308 -3.40 14.56 10.48
C HIS A 308 -2.12 14.73 9.68
N ALA A 309 -1.29 15.69 10.06
CA ALA A 309 0.02 15.91 9.47
C ALA A 309 0.98 16.37 10.56
N GLU A 310 2.21 15.87 10.51
CA GLU A 310 3.31 16.33 11.36
C GLU A 310 4.65 16.04 10.68
N GLU A 311 5.65 16.87 10.95
CA GLU A 311 7.00 16.69 10.45
C GLU A 311 7.64 15.43 11.06
N ILE A 312 8.30 14.61 10.24
CA ILE A 312 8.97 13.38 10.69
C ILE A 312 10.07 13.71 11.72
N SER A 313 10.78 14.82 11.54
CA SER A 313 11.80 15.31 12.47
C SER A 313 11.24 15.49 13.88
N VAL A 314 10.03 16.03 14.00
CA VAL A 314 9.31 16.23 15.26
C VAL A 314 8.85 14.89 15.82
N LEU A 315 8.20 14.05 15.01
CA LEU A 315 7.71 12.74 15.44
C LEU A 315 8.83 11.81 15.92
N MET A 316 10.00 11.90 15.29
CA MET A 316 11.15 11.04 15.58
C MET A 316 12.08 11.62 16.65
N ALA A 317 11.81 12.83 17.17
CA ALA A 317 12.58 13.42 18.24
C ALA A 317 12.54 12.52 19.48
N ASN A 318 13.69 11.94 19.84
CA ASN A 318 13.84 10.95 20.93
C ASN A 318 13.04 9.65 20.74
N SER A 319 12.54 9.36 19.53
CA SER A 319 11.87 8.09 19.25
C SER A 319 12.89 6.96 19.16
N PRO A 320 12.64 5.79 19.79
CA PRO A 320 13.48 4.62 19.60
C PRO A 320 13.56 4.14 18.14
N CYS A 321 12.54 4.42 17.32
CA CYS A 321 12.58 4.10 15.88
C CYS A 321 13.67 4.86 15.12
N ALA A 322 14.11 6.02 15.61
CA ALA A 322 15.17 6.80 14.97
C ALA A 322 16.57 6.22 15.20
N VAL A 323 16.71 5.30 16.15
CA VAL A 323 17.99 4.72 16.55
C VAL A 323 18.27 3.49 15.67
N ALA A 324 19.25 3.59 14.77
CA ALA A 324 19.80 2.44 14.08
C ALA A 324 20.46 1.48 15.09
N SER A 325 20.32 0.16 14.89
CA SER A 325 20.98 -0.84 15.74
C SER A 325 22.49 -0.59 15.81
N LYS A 326 23.06 -0.57 17.02
CA LYS A 326 24.51 -0.42 17.23
C LYS A 326 25.29 -1.61 16.66
N ASP A 327 24.65 -2.76 16.49
CA ASP A 327 25.22 -3.95 15.85
C ASP A 327 24.95 -3.94 14.34
N ARG A 328 25.77 -3.16 13.61
CA ARG A 328 25.80 -3.12 12.13
C ARG A 328 26.15 -4.46 11.46
N ASN A 329 26.42 -5.52 12.22
CA ASN A 329 26.72 -6.86 11.71
C ASN A 329 25.47 -7.63 11.23
N HIS A 330 24.26 -7.13 11.50
CA HIS A 330 23.04 -7.71 10.99
C HIS A 330 22.58 -6.89 9.78
N GLY A 331 22.91 -7.35 8.57
CA GLY A 331 22.35 -6.76 7.35
C GLY A 331 20.82 -6.70 7.44
N HIS A 332 20.19 -5.73 6.76
CA HIS A 332 18.72 -5.55 6.75
C HIS A 332 18.01 -6.91 6.82
N TYR A 333 17.12 -7.13 7.79
CA TYR A 333 16.53 -8.46 8.01
C TYR A 333 15.84 -9.00 6.75
N ALA A 334 15.32 -8.14 5.87
CA ALA A 334 14.84 -8.52 4.54
C ALA A 334 15.90 -9.26 3.68
N ASN A 335 17.17 -8.87 3.79
CA ASN A 335 18.30 -9.55 3.14
C ASN A 335 18.59 -10.92 3.77
N LEU A 336 18.41 -11.05 5.10
CA LEU A 336 18.63 -12.31 5.82
C LEU A 336 17.56 -13.36 5.47
N ILE A 337 16.34 -12.94 5.15
CA ILE A 337 15.30 -13.86 4.66
C ILE A 337 15.66 -14.35 3.24
N SER A 338 16.21 -13.47 2.39
CA SER A 338 16.62 -13.80 1.01
C SER A 338 17.79 -14.78 0.91
N MET A 339 18.72 -14.82 1.87
CA MET A 339 19.90 -15.71 1.80
C MET A 339 19.59 -17.18 2.13
N LYS A 340 18.44 -17.48 2.74
CA LYS A 340 18.08 -18.86 3.07
C LYS A 340 17.52 -19.64 1.87
N ASP A 341 16.98 -18.96 0.86
CA ASP A 341 16.33 -19.60 -0.30
C ASP A 341 17.28 -20.00 -1.45
N ASP A 342 18.53 -19.52 -1.45
CA ASP A 342 19.54 -19.96 -2.44
C ASP A 342 20.11 -21.35 -2.15
N ASN A 343 19.81 -21.94 -0.99
CA ASN A 343 20.10 -23.35 -0.72
C ASN A 343 18.93 -24.19 -1.23
N HIS A 344 19.11 -24.80 -2.41
CA HIS A 344 18.23 -25.84 -2.94
C HIS A 344 18.00 -26.98 -1.92
N ILE A 345 16.97 -26.85 -1.09
CA ILE A 345 16.46 -27.95 -0.27
C ILE A 345 15.58 -28.79 -1.20
N MET A 346 16.18 -29.82 -1.82
CA MET A 346 15.43 -30.95 -2.37
C MET A 346 14.63 -31.58 -1.22
N PHE A 347 13.33 -31.33 -1.16
CA PHE A 347 12.44 -32.16 -0.36
C PHE A 347 12.32 -33.53 -1.04
N ARG A 348 13.10 -34.50 -0.55
CA ARG A 348 12.83 -35.92 -0.81
C ARG A 348 11.53 -36.28 -0.09
N TYR A 349 10.45 -36.44 -0.85
CA TYR A 349 9.23 -37.05 -0.35
C TYR A 349 9.51 -38.51 0.06
N GLY A 350 9.66 -38.73 1.36
CA GLY A 350 9.59 -40.07 1.96
C GLY A 350 8.13 -40.41 2.20
N ALA A 351 7.54 -41.19 1.32
CA ALA A 351 6.30 -41.91 1.63
C ALA A 351 6.62 -42.93 2.74
N VAL A 352 6.03 -42.75 3.91
CA VAL A 352 5.98 -43.79 4.92
C VAL A 352 4.51 -44.03 5.22
N SER A 353 3.93 -44.94 4.45
CA SER A 353 2.69 -45.62 4.79
C SER A 353 3.00 -46.59 5.94
N TYR A 354 2.34 -46.48 7.08
CA TYR A 354 2.09 -47.63 7.95
C TYR A 354 0.78 -47.46 8.73
N LEU A 355 -0.13 -48.40 8.42
CA LEU A 355 -1.30 -48.92 9.15
C LEU A 355 -2.40 -47.95 9.59
#